data_AF-A0AA50Y1W1-F1
#
_entry.id   AF-A0AA50Y1W1-F1
#
_cell.length_a   1.000
_cell.length_b   1.000
_cell.length_c   1.000
_cell.angle_alpha   90.00
_cell.angle_beta   90.00
_cell.angle_gamma   90.00
#
_symmetry.space_group_name_H-M   'P 1'
#
loop_
_entity.id
_entity.type
_entity.pdbx_description
1 polymer ?
#
loop_
_entity_poly.entity_id
_entity_poly.type
_entity_poly.pdbx_seq_one_letter_code
_entity_poly.pdbx_strand_id
1 'polypeptide(L)'
;RRSPDSDSDGSPRRSGGMLASARTLPEVVRKATTIWNGALILKNSLFPTKFHLTDGDSEIIDSLMKDEDGKNQLRITQRLRLDQPKLDDVQKRIATSSSHAIFLGVAGSTASISNEDASIQTRPMRNLVSYLKQKEAAGVISLLNKETEATGVLYSFPPCDFSTDLLKRTCHNLTEESLK
;
A
#
# COMPACT_ATOMS: atom_id res chain seq x y z
N ARG A 1 6.91 49.05 17.11
CA ARG A 1 7.87 47.98 16.76
C ARG A 1 7.06 46.70 16.62
N ARG A 2 6.66 46.33 15.40
CA ARG A 2 5.87 45.14 15.08
C ARG A 2 6.73 44.14 14.29
N SER A 3 6.44 42.87 14.54
CA SER A 3 6.92 41.63 13.88
C SER A 3 8.35 41.19 14.24
N PRO A 4 8.60 39.86 14.28
CA PRO A 4 8.52 39.02 13.09
C PRO A 4 7.53 37.85 13.20
N ASP A 5 6.81 37.65 12.11
CA ASP A 5 6.09 36.44 11.76
C ASP A 5 7.08 35.28 11.56
N SER A 6 6.75 34.12 12.13
CA SER A 6 7.49 32.87 11.97
C SER A 6 6.74 32.00 10.97
N ASP A 7 7.02 32.21 9.68
CA ASP A 7 6.57 31.33 8.61
C ASP A 7 7.39 30.04 8.65
N SER A 8 6.82 28.99 9.25
CA SER A 8 7.34 27.63 9.11
C SER A 8 6.75 26.98 7.87
N ASP A 9 7.49 27.11 6.78
CA ASP A 9 7.29 26.40 5.52
C ASP A 9 7.39 24.88 5.74
N GLY A 10 6.24 24.22 5.81
CA GLY A 10 6.10 22.81 6.10
C GLY A 10 6.23 21.97 4.84
N SER A 11 7.46 21.77 4.36
CA SER A 11 7.74 20.83 3.27
C SER A 11 7.19 19.42 3.61
N PRO A 12 6.64 18.65 2.65
CA PRO A 12 5.96 17.37 2.91
C PRO A 12 6.91 16.22 3.33
N ARG A 13 8.19 16.50 3.58
CA ARG A 13 9.20 15.50 3.98
C ARG A 13 9.13 15.11 5.47
N ARG A 14 8.18 15.67 6.25
CA ARG A 14 8.09 15.49 7.72
C ARG A 14 7.59 14.12 8.18
N SER A 15 6.92 13.34 7.34
CA SER A 15 6.37 12.04 7.75
C SER A 15 7.46 10.99 8.06
N GLY A 16 8.62 11.05 7.39
CA GLY A 16 9.70 10.09 7.62
C GLY A 16 10.23 10.08 9.07
N GLY A 17 10.30 11.25 9.71
CA GLY A 17 10.77 11.38 11.10
C GLY A 17 9.75 10.89 12.14
N MET A 18 8.44 10.99 11.85
CA MET A 18 7.40 10.48 12.73
C MET A 18 7.28 8.96 12.66
N LEU A 19 7.33 8.40 11.44
CA LEU A 19 7.27 6.95 11.21
C LEU A 19 8.48 6.21 11.78
N ALA A 20 9.66 6.83 11.70
CA ALA A 20 10.88 6.37 12.35
C ALA A 20 10.67 6.03 13.84
N SER A 21 9.95 6.86 14.59
CA SER A 21 9.70 6.63 16.01
C SER A 21 8.67 5.52 16.33
N ALA A 22 7.98 4.96 15.33
CA ALA A 22 6.97 3.92 15.54
C ALA A 22 7.62 2.57 15.88
N ARG A 23 7.13 1.93 16.93
CA ARG A 23 7.64 0.63 17.39
C ARG A 23 6.71 -0.54 17.06
N THR A 24 5.46 -0.23 16.76
CA THR A 24 4.40 -1.22 16.48
C THR A 24 3.62 -0.86 15.23
N LEU A 25 3.01 -1.85 14.55
CA LEU A 25 2.15 -1.61 13.39
C LEU A 25 1.01 -0.61 13.67
N PRO A 26 0.28 -0.69 14.81
CA PRO A 26 -0.75 0.30 15.13
C PRO A 26 -0.21 1.72 15.26
N GLU A 27 1.03 1.90 15.74
CA GLU A 27 1.67 3.21 15.77
C GLU A 27 2.02 3.71 14.38
N VAL A 28 2.50 2.85 13.49
CA VAL A 28 2.74 3.21 12.08
C VAL A 28 1.43 3.66 11.45
N VAL A 29 0.36 2.89 11.59
CA VAL A 29 -0.98 3.24 11.08
C VAL A 29 -1.46 4.59 11.61
N ARG A 30 -1.22 4.89 12.89
CA ARG A 30 -1.64 6.16 13.52
C ARG A 30 -0.81 7.36 13.02
N LYS A 31 0.48 7.16 12.77
CA LYS A 31 1.41 8.22 12.37
C LYS A 31 1.48 8.42 10.85
N ALA A 32 1.17 7.38 10.07
CA ALA A 32 1.14 7.40 8.62
C ALA A 32 -0.16 8.01 8.11
N THR A 33 -0.08 8.72 6.99
CA THR A 33 -1.26 9.27 6.34
C THR A 33 -2.04 8.14 5.66
N THR A 34 -3.30 7.93 6.05
CA THR A 34 -4.23 7.12 5.24
C THR A 34 -4.56 7.89 3.97
N ILE A 35 -4.24 7.30 2.84
CA ILE A 35 -4.25 7.96 1.52
C ILE A 35 -5.18 7.23 0.54
N TRP A 36 -5.52 5.98 0.83
CA TRP A 36 -6.43 5.21 0.01
C TRP A 36 -7.29 4.30 0.89
N ASN A 37 -8.58 4.21 0.56
CA ASN A 37 -9.54 3.38 1.25
C ASN A 37 -10.47 2.76 0.21
N GLY A 38 -10.53 1.43 0.19
CA GLY A 38 -11.20 0.69 -0.87
C GLY A 38 -11.16 -0.80 -0.61
N ALA A 39 -11.08 -1.57 -1.69
CA ALA A 39 -11.02 -3.02 -1.60
C ALA A 39 -10.00 -3.64 -2.55
N LEU A 40 -9.40 -4.73 -2.11
CA LEU A 40 -8.67 -5.65 -2.98
C LEU A 40 -9.61 -6.78 -3.39
N ILE A 41 -9.59 -7.17 -4.66
CA ILE A 41 -10.41 -8.26 -5.18
C ILE A 41 -9.50 -9.37 -5.70
N LEU A 42 -9.73 -10.59 -5.24
CA LEU A 42 -9.09 -11.79 -5.77
C LEU A 42 -10.17 -12.82 -6.08
N LYS A 43 -10.30 -13.19 -7.35
CA LYS A 43 -11.42 -14.01 -7.85
C LYS A 43 -12.76 -13.37 -7.43
N ASN A 44 -13.57 -14.13 -6.69
CA ASN A 44 -14.90 -13.73 -6.21
C ASN A 44 -14.85 -13.29 -4.74
N SER A 45 -13.69 -12.88 -4.24
CA SER A 45 -13.51 -12.43 -2.86
C SER A 45 -13.03 -10.99 -2.81
N LEU A 46 -13.75 -10.17 -2.05
CA LEU A 46 -13.45 -8.76 -1.81
C LEU A 46 -12.90 -8.59 -0.40
N PHE A 47 -11.81 -7.85 -0.28
CA PHE A 47 -11.10 -7.62 0.97
C PHE A 47 -11.01 -6.12 1.24
N PRO A 48 -11.82 -5.57 2.15
CA PRO A 48 -11.77 -4.17 2.53
C PRO A 48 -10.37 -3.81 3.03
N THR A 49 -9.75 -2.78 2.46
CA THR A 49 -8.35 -2.45 2.68
C THR A 49 -8.15 -0.94 2.76
N LYS A 50 -7.28 -0.51 3.68
CA LYS A 50 -6.77 0.86 3.74
C LYS A 50 -5.27 0.85 3.49
N PHE A 51 -4.78 1.81 2.72
CA PHE A 51 -3.35 2.03 2.52
C PHE A 51 -2.90 3.29 3.26
N HIS A 52 -1.78 3.13 3.96
CA HIS A 52 -1.09 4.19 4.67
C HIS A 52 0.25 4.42 4.01
N LEU A 53 0.55 5.66 3.61
CA LEU A 53 1.80 5.97 2.93
C LEU A 53 2.97 5.83 3.90
N THR A 54 3.96 5.02 3.53
CA THR A 54 5.19 4.86 4.31
C THR A 54 6.41 5.44 3.61
N ASP A 55 6.44 5.42 2.27
CA ASP A 55 7.53 6.00 1.47
C ASP A 55 7.04 6.33 0.06
N GLY A 56 7.72 7.26 -0.62
CA GLY A 56 7.44 7.62 -2.01
C GLY A 56 6.30 8.63 -2.21
N ASP A 57 5.72 8.60 -3.41
CA ASP A 57 4.85 9.66 -3.95
C ASP A 57 3.35 9.34 -3.81
N SER A 58 2.61 10.23 -3.14
CA SER A 58 1.16 10.11 -2.96
C SER A 58 0.36 10.37 -4.23
N GLU A 59 0.89 11.11 -5.21
CA GLU A 59 0.16 11.49 -6.43
C GLU A 59 -0.20 10.27 -7.29
N ILE A 60 0.58 9.18 -7.16
CA ILE A 60 0.32 7.89 -7.82
C ILE A 60 -1.12 7.40 -7.54
N ILE A 61 -1.66 7.69 -6.37
CA ILE A 61 -2.94 7.11 -5.91
C ILE A 61 -4.10 7.73 -6.65
N ASP A 62 -4.14 9.05 -6.69
CA ASP A 62 -5.20 9.80 -7.37
C ASP A 62 -5.19 9.53 -8.88
N SER A 63 -3.99 9.30 -9.42
CA SER A 63 -3.80 8.99 -10.84
C SER A 63 -4.05 7.53 -11.20
N LEU A 64 -3.70 6.53 -10.37
CA LEU A 64 -3.64 5.12 -10.83
C LEU A 64 -4.44 4.14 -9.99
N MET A 65 -4.84 4.47 -8.76
CA MET A 65 -5.46 3.51 -7.82
C MET A 65 -6.99 3.51 -7.83
N LYS A 66 -7.58 3.68 -9.01
CA LYS A 66 -9.01 3.58 -9.26
C LYS A 66 -9.27 2.52 -10.32
N ASP A 67 -10.44 1.88 -10.26
CA ASP A 67 -10.91 1.00 -11.32
C ASP A 67 -11.49 1.82 -12.50
N GLU A 68 -12.03 1.11 -13.49
CA GLU A 68 -12.59 1.72 -14.69
C GLU A 68 -13.82 2.60 -14.42
N ASP A 69 -14.51 2.37 -13.30
CA ASP A 69 -15.67 3.14 -12.84
C ASP A 69 -15.28 4.25 -11.87
N GLY A 70 -13.98 4.48 -11.67
CA GLY A 70 -13.45 5.47 -10.71
C GLY A 70 -13.56 5.04 -9.24
N LYS A 71 -13.94 3.80 -8.96
CA LYS A 71 -14.05 3.25 -7.60
C LYS A 71 -12.69 2.74 -7.13
N ASN A 72 -12.48 2.77 -5.81
CA ASN A 72 -11.27 2.25 -5.18
C ASN A 72 -11.31 0.71 -5.05
N GLN A 73 -11.45 -0.01 -6.15
CA GLN A 73 -11.53 -1.48 -6.16
C GLN A 73 -10.44 -2.07 -7.06
N LEU A 74 -9.37 -2.60 -6.45
CA LEU A 74 -8.20 -3.06 -7.19
C LEU A 74 -8.20 -4.59 -7.30
N ARG A 75 -8.13 -5.10 -8.54
CA ARG A 75 -8.20 -6.55 -8.82
C ARG A 75 -6.82 -7.16 -8.96
N ILE A 76 -6.52 -8.13 -8.09
CA ILE A 76 -5.33 -8.98 -8.21
C ILE A 76 -5.57 -9.97 -9.34
N THR A 77 -4.88 -9.79 -10.46
CA THR A 77 -5.01 -10.61 -11.67
C THR A 77 -3.83 -11.55 -11.86
N GLN A 78 -2.69 -11.22 -11.27
CA GLN A 78 -1.45 -11.96 -11.43
C GLN A 78 -0.79 -12.22 -10.07
N ARG A 79 0.26 -13.04 -10.08
CA ARG A 79 1.09 -13.32 -8.90
C ARG A 79 2.57 -13.21 -9.26
N LEU A 80 3.36 -12.67 -8.34
CA LEU A 80 4.82 -12.67 -8.39
C LEU A 80 5.32 -13.68 -7.35
N ARG A 81 6.12 -14.67 -7.74
CA ARG A 81 6.74 -15.59 -6.78
C ARG A 81 7.73 -14.83 -5.91
N LEU A 82 7.89 -15.26 -4.65
CA LEU A 82 8.84 -14.67 -3.70
C LEU A 82 10.22 -15.34 -3.81
N ASP A 83 10.70 -15.56 -5.01
CA ASP A 83 12.07 -16.03 -5.29
C ASP A 83 13.03 -14.86 -5.42
N GLN A 84 14.27 -15.03 -4.95
CA GLN A 84 15.28 -13.97 -4.87
C GLN A 84 15.43 -13.16 -6.18
N PRO A 85 15.52 -13.78 -7.38
CA PRO A 85 15.67 -13.01 -8.62
C PRO A 85 14.50 -12.05 -8.88
N LYS A 86 13.27 -12.45 -8.52
CA LYS A 86 12.09 -11.60 -8.67
C LYS A 86 12.06 -10.47 -7.66
N LEU A 87 12.51 -10.74 -6.43
CA LEU A 87 12.62 -9.72 -5.40
C LEU A 87 13.68 -8.68 -5.75
N ASP A 88 14.83 -9.12 -6.28
CA ASP A 88 15.90 -8.24 -6.76
C ASP A 88 15.42 -7.34 -7.90
N ASP A 89 14.64 -7.89 -8.86
CA ASP A 89 14.03 -7.11 -9.93
C ASP A 89 13.09 -6.01 -9.40
N VAL A 90 12.26 -6.33 -8.41
CA VAL A 90 11.36 -5.36 -7.76
C VAL A 90 12.16 -4.30 -7.01
N GLN A 91 13.16 -4.72 -6.24
CA GLN A 91 14.03 -3.81 -5.49
C GLN A 91 14.77 -2.83 -6.43
N LYS A 92 15.31 -3.35 -7.54
CA LYS A 92 15.94 -2.54 -8.57
C LYS A 92 14.95 -1.53 -9.14
N ARG A 93 13.72 -1.95 -9.44
CA ARG A 93 12.68 -1.05 -9.94
C ARG A 93 12.34 0.05 -8.94
N ILE A 94 12.22 -0.26 -7.66
CA ILE A 94 12.01 0.75 -6.60
C ILE A 94 13.18 1.75 -6.57
N ALA A 95 14.42 1.28 -6.72
CA ALA A 95 15.61 2.14 -6.69
C ALA A 95 15.81 2.99 -7.96
N THR A 96 15.37 2.51 -9.13
CA THR A 96 15.58 3.20 -10.41
C THR A 96 14.36 3.94 -10.95
N SER A 97 13.16 3.66 -10.43
CA SER A 97 11.93 4.31 -10.91
C SER A 97 11.90 5.78 -10.53
N SER A 98 11.48 6.64 -11.46
CA SER A 98 11.27 8.06 -11.23
C SER A 98 10.10 8.34 -10.28
N SER A 99 9.13 7.42 -10.21
CA SER A 99 7.99 7.50 -9.30
C SER A 99 7.68 6.11 -8.74
N HIS A 100 7.60 6.02 -7.42
CA HIS A 100 7.19 4.82 -6.69
C HIS A 100 6.53 5.23 -5.38
N ALA A 101 5.74 4.32 -4.80
CA ALA A 101 5.14 4.51 -3.50
C ALA A 101 5.06 3.18 -2.77
N ILE A 102 5.33 3.22 -1.46
CA ILE A 102 5.28 2.08 -0.56
C ILE A 102 4.18 2.36 0.45
N PHE A 103 3.33 1.35 0.64
CA PHE A 103 2.15 1.43 1.48
C PHE A 103 2.14 0.33 2.52
N LEU A 104 1.66 0.67 3.71
CA LEU A 104 1.19 -0.32 4.67
C LEU A 104 -0.30 -0.58 4.46
N GLY A 105 -0.62 -1.79 4.00
CA GLY A 105 -1.99 -2.27 3.85
C GLY A 105 -2.56 -2.89 5.12
N VAL A 106 -3.71 -2.38 5.57
CA VAL A 106 -4.42 -2.90 6.74
C VAL A 106 -5.89 -3.16 6.43
N ALA A 107 -6.55 -3.94 7.29
CA ALA A 107 -7.98 -4.18 7.18
C ALA A 107 -8.79 -2.87 7.18
N GLY A 108 -9.61 -2.72 6.15
CA GLY A 108 -10.56 -1.62 6.01
C GLY A 108 -11.94 -1.96 6.55
N SER A 109 -12.83 -0.98 6.48
CA SER A 109 -14.26 -1.15 6.75
C SER A 109 -15.02 -1.27 5.44
N THR A 110 -16.13 -2.00 5.43
CA THR A 110 -17.04 -2.10 4.28
C THR A 110 -17.90 -0.86 4.08
N ALA A 111 -17.92 0.08 5.03
CA ALA A 111 -18.84 1.22 5.03
C ALA A 111 -18.72 2.13 3.79
N SER A 112 -17.55 2.20 3.15
CA SER A 112 -17.28 3.02 1.97
C SER A 112 -17.19 2.21 0.67
N ILE A 113 -17.55 0.92 0.70
CA ILE A 113 -17.36 0.01 -0.44
C ILE A 113 -18.72 -0.47 -0.91
N SER A 114 -19.24 0.17 -1.96
CA SER A 114 -20.41 -0.30 -2.69
C SER A 114 -19.97 -1.43 -3.63
N ASN A 115 -20.24 -2.67 -3.26
CA ASN A 115 -20.08 -3.81 -4.15
C ASN A 115 -21.43 -4.14 -4.80
N GLU A 116 -21.55 -3.88 -6.10
CA GLU A 116 -22.78 -4.11 -6.87
C GLU A 116 -22.81 -5.51 -7.48
N ASP A 117 -21.68 -6.22 -7.48
CA ASP A 117 -21.58 -7.58 -7.98
C ASP A 117 -21.90 -8.59 -6.87
N ALA A 118 -23.11 -9.16 -6.94
CA ALA A 118 -23.60 -10.17 -6.01
C ALA A 118 -22.76 -11.47 -6.00
N SER A 119 -21.95 -11.71 -7.04
CA SER A 119 -21.05 -12.87 -7.10
C SER A 119 -19.80 -12.70 -6.23
N ILE A 120 -19.46 -11.47 -5.87
CA ILE A 120 -18.27 -11.15 -5.09
C ILE A 120 -18.63 -11.11 -3.60
N GLN A 121 -17.99 -11.97 -2.82
CA GLN A 121 -18.22 -12.07 -1.39
C GLN A 121 -17.17 -11.31 -0.60
N THR A 122 -17.60 -10.46 0.33
CA THR A 122 -16.70 -9.82 1.28
C THR A 122 -16.08 -10.85 2.22
N ARG A 123 -14.76 -10.85 2.30
CA ARG A 123 -13.96 -11.73 3.15
C ARG A 123 -13.00 -10.90 4.00
N PRO A 124 -12.63 -11.38 5.19
CA PRO A 124 -11.69 -10.67 6.05
C PRO A 124 -10.28 -10.68 5.45
N MET A 125 -9.52 -9.59 5.64
CA MET A 125 -8.15 -9.44 5.10
C MET A 125 -7.21 -10.60 5.45
N ARG A 126 -7.36 -11.23 6.62
CA ARG A 126 -6.56 -12.39 7.02
C ARG A 126 -6.60 -13.52 5.98
N ASN A 127 -7.72 -13.71 5.27
CA ASN A 127 -7.84 -14.75 4.27
C ASN A 127 -6.98 -14.46 3.03
N LEU A 128 -6.89 -13.20 2.61
CA LEU A 128 -5.99 -12.77 1.53
C LEU A 128 -4.53 -12.96 1.94
N VAL A 129 -4.18 -12.52 3.16
CA VAL A 129 -2.83 -12.69 3.72
C VAL A 129 -2.42 -14.16 3.76
N SER A 130 -3.26 -15.03 4.35
CA SER A 130 -2.99 -16.47 4.42
C SER A 130 -2.87 -17.09 3.03
N TYR A 131 -3.71 -16.68 2.08
CA TYR A 131 -3.65 -17.17 0.71
C TYR A 131 -2.31 -16.81 0.04
N LEU A 132 -1.87 -15.55 0.13
CA LEU A 132 -0.62 -15.10 -0.48
C LEU A 132 0.61 -15.72 0.19
N LYS A 133 0.60 -15.87 1.53
CA LYS A 133 1.63 -16.62 2.26
C LYS A 133 1.71 -18.08 1.80
N GLN A 134 0.58 -18.78 1.73
CA GLN A 134 0.54 -20.18 1.28
C GLN A 134 0.99 -20.34 -0.17
N LYS A 135 0.73 -19.36 -1.03
CA LYS A 135 1.17 -19.36 -2.43
C LYS A 135 2.61 -18.90 -2.61
N GLU A 136 3.28 -18.49 -1.53
CA GLU A 136 4.64 -17.94 -1.54
C GLU A 136 4.79 -16.87 -2.65
N ALA A 137 3.81 -15.98 -2.71
CA ALA A 137 3.67 -15.03 -3.80
C ALA A 137 3.08 -13.70 -3.33
N ALA A 138 3.46 -12.62 -4.01
CA ALA A 138 2.77 -11.34 -3.96
C ALA A 138 1.63 -11.32 -4.99
N GLY A 139 0.53 -10.63 -4.67
CA GLY A 139 -0.48 -10.26 -5.64
C GLY A 139 0.06 -9.19 -6.60
N VAL A 140 -0.29 -9.27 -7.87
CA VAL A 140 0.08 -8.29 -8.89
C VAL A 140 -1.19 -7.70 -9.47
N ILE A 141 -1.25 -6.37 -9.48
CA ILE A 141 -2.36 -5.56 -9.96
C ILE A 141 -1.79 -4.63 -11.02
N SER A 142 -2.30 -4.74 -12.25
CA SER A 142 -2.03 -3.77 -13.30
C SER A 142 -2.92 -2.55 -13.10
N LEU A 143 -2.33 -1.38 -12.99
CA LEU A 143 -3.02 -0.10 -12.87
C LEU A 143 -3.00 0.60 -14.23
N LEU A 144 -4.15 1.09 -14.65
CA LEU A 144 -4.31 1.83 -15.90
C LEU A 144 -5.28 2.98 -15.65
N ASN A 145 -4.84 4.20 -15.92
CA ASN A 145 -5.73 5.34 -16.04
C ASN A 145 -6.07 5.55 -17.51
N LYS A 146 -7.35 5.40 -17.86
CA LYS A 146 -7.84 5.57 -19.23
C LYS A 146 -7.87 7.04 -19.68
N GLU A 147 -7.94 7.99 -18.74
CA GLU A 147 -8.00 9.42 -19.04
C GLU A 147 -6.62 10.00 -19.35
N THR A 148 -5.59 9.58 -18.60
CA THR A 148 -4.22 10.10 -18.72
C THR A 148 -3.27 9.15 -19.46
N GLU A 149 -3.74 7.98 -19.86
CA GLU A 149 -2.96 6.86 -20.41
C GLU A 149 -1.80 6.39 -19.50
N ALA A 150 -1.80 6.82 -18.23
CA ALA A 150 -0.79 6.42 -17.27
C ALA A 150 -0.94 4.94 -16.92
N THR A 151 0.19 4.24 -16.83
CA THR A 151 0.23 2.83 -16.47
C THR A 151 1.09 2.61 -15.23
N GLY A 152 0.74 1.60 -14.45
CA GLY A 152 1.50 1.23 -13.26
C GLY A 152 1.31 -0.22 -12.88
N VAL A 153 2.11 -0.67 -11.92
CA VAL A 153 1.97 -1.99 -11.31
C VAL A 153 2.02 -1.86 -9.80
N LEU A 154 1.02 -2.44 -9.13
CA LEU A 154 0.98 -2.56 -7.68
C LEU A 154 1.26 -4.00 -7.27
N TYR A 155 2.27 -4.16 -6.43
CA TYR A 155 2.62 -5.44 -5.80
C TYR A 155 2.05 -5.48 -4.38
N SER A 156 1.22 -6.48 -4.10
CA SER A 156 0.64 -6.73 -2.77
C SER A 156 1.38 -7.89 -2.13
N PHE A 157 2.42 -7.58 -1.35
CA PHE A 157 3.19 -8.58 -0.62
C PHE A 157 2.44 -9.01 0.65
N PRO A 158 2.34 -10.32 0.95
CA PRO A 158 2.01 -10.73 2.31
C PRO A 158 3.14 -10.31 3.27
N PRO A 159 2.91 -10.32 4.60
CA PRO A 159 3.98 -10.19 5.58
C PRO A 159 5.04 -11.27 5.35
N CYS A 160 6.22 -10.83 4.91
CA CYS A 160 7.42 -11.62 4.62
C CYS A 160 8.67 -10.74 4.83
N ASP A 161 9.85 -11.35 4.79
CA ASP A 161 11.14 -10.68 5.02
C ASP A 161 11.32 -9.47 4.08
N PHE A 162 11.07 -9.65 2.77
CA PHE A 162 11.14 -8.57 1.79
C PHE A 162 10.22 -7.37 2.13
N SER A 163 8.96 -7.64 2.46
CA SER A 163 8.01 -6.57 2.83
C SER A 163 8.40 -5.87 4.13
N THR A 164 9.01 -6.61 5.05
CA THR A 164 9.49 -6.13 6.34
C THR A 164 10.67 -5.20 6.15
N ASP A 165 11.61 -5.57 5.29
CA ASP A 165 12.78 -4.74 4.96
C ASP A 165 12.36 -3.42 4.30
N LEU A 166 11.36 -3.47 3.40
CA LEU A 166 10.79 -2.25 2.82
C LEU A 166 10.20 -1.31 3.89
N LEU A 167 9.49 -1.84 4.88
CA LEU A 167 8.93 -1.05 5.98
C LEU A 167 10.02 -0.51 6.92
N LYS A 168 11.03 -1.32 7.24
CA LYS A 168 12.14 -0.94 8.13
C LYS A 168 12.99 0.22 7.57
N ARG A 169 12.97 0.46 6.25
CA ARG A 169 13.62 1.63 5.63
C ARG A 169 13.11 2.96 6.19
N THR A 170 11.80 3.06 6.46
CA THR A 170 11.20 4.27 7.07
C THR A 170 10.87 4.07 8.54
N CYS A 171 10.50 2.86 8.96
CA CYS A 171 10.10 2.50 10.32
C CYS A 171 11.20 1.65 11.00
N HIS A 172 12.40 2.20 11.14
CA HIS A 172 13.57 1.48 11.68
C HIS A 172 13.41 0.87 13.09
N ASN A 173 12.44 1.34 13.89
CA ASN A 173 12.18 0.81 15.24
C ASN A 173 11.10 -0.28 15.28
N LEU A 174 10.56 -0.70 14.13
CA LEU A 174 9.56 -1.75 14.05
C LEU A 174 10.20 -3.12 14.30
N THR A 175 9.72 -3.82 15.32
CA THR A 175 10.18 -5.18 15.62
C THR A 175 9.45 -6.23 14.79
N GLU A 176 10.12 -7.35 14.46
CA GLU A 176 9.50 -8.47 13.73
C GLU A 176 8.33 -9.12 14.46
N GLU A 177 8.31 -9.05 15.79
CA GLU A 177 7.17 -9.50 16.60
C GLU A 177 5.92 -8.63 16.38
N SER A 178 6.11 -7.35 16.04
CA SER A 178 5.00 -6.43 15.77
C SER A 178 4.35 -6.64 14.39
N LEU A 179 4.93 -7.49 13.54
CA LEU A 179 4.49 -7.80 12.18
C LEU A 179 3.76 -9.14 12.06
N LYS A 180 3.73 -9.93 13.14
CA LYS A 180 3.11 -11.27 13.18
C LYS A 180 1.61 -11.22 13.48
#